data_AF-A0A336MTT2-F1
#
_entry.id   AF-A0A336MTT2-F1
#
_cell.length_a   1.000
_cell.length_b   1.000
_cell.length_c   1.000
_cell.angle_alpha   90.00
_cell.angle_beta   90.00
_cell.angle_gamma   90.00
#
_symmetry.space_group_name_H-M   'P 1'
#
loop_
_entity.id
_entity.type
_entity.pdbx_description
1 polymer ?
#
loop_
_entity_poly.entity_id
_entity_poly.type
_entity_poly.pdbx_seq_one_letter_code
_entity_poly.pdbx_strand_id
1 'polypeptide(L)'
;VPIYFPDTFYELWGGLQLNQTRQRKPVNVLNYPIVLSDFPIFLRAGKIIALHNVNDGTLSADEARLKDFYLKIGLACNIEKSMNNISSTEDNINANEMFNETCSASGLLNFNQQTMWKFNVNNNKLKIKLESEDKQLFCSDSAQISKLISWADVYGYVDEEHTENSMQTKRIKLDLNVCDESVKWNSEIEYDLS
;
A
#
# COMPACT_ATOMS: atom_id res chain seq x y z
N VAL A 1 -8.82 -17.99 17.34
CA VAL A 1 -9.45 -18.74 16.22
C VAL A 1 -8.37 -19.02 15.20
N PRO A 2 -8.22 -20.25 14.67
CA PRO A 2 -7.26 -20.49 13.60
C PRO A 2 -7.68 -19.77 12.32
N ILE A 3 -6.84 -18.87 11.82
CA ILE A 3 -7.06 -18.15 10.55
C ILE A 3 -6.02 -18.65 9.55
N TYR A 4 -6.49 -19.02 8.35
CA TYR A 4 -5.63 -19.44 7.24
C TYR A 4 -5.42 -18.27 6.28
N PHE A 5 -4.16 -17.95 6.00
CA PHE A 5 -3.77 -16.93 5.02
C PHE A 5 -3.26 -17.62 3.74
N PRO A 6 -3.95 -17.50 2.60
CA PRO A 6 -3.56 -18.17 1.37
C PRO A 6 -2.31 -17.56 0.73
N ASP A 7 -1.98 -16.30 1.03
CA ASP A 7 -0.86 -15.51 0.49
C ASP A 7 -0.29 -14.61 1.60
N THR A 8 0.56 -13.63 1.25
CA THR A 8 0.99 -12.56 2.15
C THR A 8 -0.15 -11.57 2.40
N PHE A 9 -0.41 -11.29 3.68
CA PHE A 9 -1.34 -10.26 4.13
C PHE A 9 -0.65 -9.33 5.13
N TYR A 10 -1.18 -8.14 5.29
CA TYR A 10 -0.78 -7.17 6.29
C TYR A 10 -1.95 -6.87 7.21
N GLU A 11 -1.74 -6.82 8.51
CA GLU A 11 -2.73 -6.26 9.43
C GLU A 11 -3.03 -4.80 9.04
N LEU A 12 -4.31 -4.46 8.86
CA LEU A 12 -4.72 -3.16 8.32
C LEU A 12 -4.34 -1.97 9.22
N TRP A 13 -4.19 -2.21 10.53
CA TRP A 13 -3.95 -1.14 11.49
C TRP A 13 -2.46 -0.89 11.67
N GLY A 14 -1.71 -1.92 12.08
CA GLY A 14 -0.28 -1.82 12.40
C GLY A 14 0.67 -2.24 11.28
N GLY A 15 0.17 -2.82 10.18
CA GLY A 15 1.00 -3.26 9.05
C GLY A 15 1.81 -4.51 9.33
N LEU A 16 1.50 -5.28 10.38
CA LEU A 16 2.18 -6.55 10.67
C LEU A 16 2.02 -7.51 9.49
N GLN A 17 3.13 -7.99 8.96
CA GLN A 17 3.14 -8.95 7.86
C GLN A 17 2.80 -10.36 8.35
N LEU A 18 1.85 -11.00 7.68
CA LEU A 18 1.38 -12.35 7.92
C LEU A 18 1.74 -13.18 6.69
N ASN A 19 2.84 -13.93 6.81
CA ASN A 19 3.42 -14.68 5.71
C ASN A 19 2.75 -16.04 5.50
N GLN A 20 2.77 -16.52 4.24
CA GLN A 20 2.67 -17.94 3.96
C GLN A 20 3.77 -18.68 4.71
N THR A 21 3.39 -19.75 5.42
CA THR A 21 4.33 -20.82 5.74
C THR A 21 4.69 -21.52 4.42
N ARG A 22 5.70 -21.03 3.68
CA ARG A 22 6.24 -21.70 2.48
C ARG A 22 6.86 -23.08 2.78
N GLN A 23 6.74 -23.59 3.99
CA GLN A 23 7.11 -24.95 4.32
C GLN A 23 5.88 -25.85 4.22
N ARG A 24 6.01 -26.96 3.48
CA ARG A 24 5.12 -28.13 3.49
C ARG A 24 5.06 -28.79 4.87
N LYS A 25 4.66 -28.05 5.90
CA LYS A 25 4.37 -28.51 7.25
C LYS A 25 3.01 -27.95 7.64
N PRO A 26 2.20 -28.72 8.40
CA PRO A 26 0.86 -28.31 8.77
C PRO A 26 0.93 -26.93 9.42
N VAL A 27 0.20 -26.01 8.79
CA VAL A 27 -0.06 -24.61 9.12
C VAL A 27 0.32 -24.31 10.56
N ASN A 28 1.36 -23.48 10.75
CA ASN A 28 1.42 -22.69 11.98
C ASN A 28 0.20 -21.81 11.94
N VAL A 29 -0.86 -22.26 12.60
CA VAL A 29 -1.97 -21.43 13.01
C VAL A 29 -1.32 -20.24 13.70
N LEU A 30 -1.29 -19.09 13.04
CA LEU A 30 -0.92 -17.85 13.70
C LEU A 30 -1.97 -17.69 14.79
N ASN A 31 -1.54 -17.94 16.04
CA ASN A 31 -2.29 -17.54 17.22
C ASN A 31 -2.21 -16.01 17.27
N TYR A 32 -2.92 -15.35 16.35
CA TYR A 32 -3.14 -13.93 16.43
C TYR A 32 -3.98 -13.71 17.71
N PRO A 33 -3.44 -13.04 18.73
CA PRO A 33 -4.13 -12.84 19.98
C PRO A 33 -5.30 -11.90 19.73
N ILE A 34 -6.46 -12.46 19.41
CA ILE A 34 -7.70 -11.70 19.32
C ILE A 34 -8.14 -11.45 20.75
N VAL A 35 -7.92 -10.24 21.25
CA VAL A 35 -8.65 -9.77 22.44
C VAL A 35 -10.11 -9.55 22.02
N LEU A 36 -11.08 -9.75 22.91
CA LEU A 36 -12.52 -9.65 22.59
C LEU A 36 -12.94 -8.30 21.97
N SER A 37 -12.10 -7.26 22.05
CA SER A 37 -12.28 -5.95 21.44
C SER A 37 -11.81 -5.84 19.98
N ASP A 38 -10.99 -6.78 19.51
CA ASP A 38 -10.25 -6.60 18.26
C ASP A 38 -10.98 -7.31 17.11
N PHE A 39 -11.42 -6.52 16.12
CA PHE A 39 -11.90 -7.05 14.86
C PHE A 39 -10.75 -7.07 13.85
N PRO A 40 -10.18 -8.24 13.55
CA PRO A 40 -8.99 -8.33 12.70
C PRO A 40 -9.37 -8.03 11.24
N ILE A 41 -8.72 -7.03 10.66
CA ILE A 41 -8.84 -6.69 9.23
C ILE A 41 -7.47 -6.78 8.59
N PHE A 42 -7.41 -7.36 7.40
CA PHE A 42 -6.17 -7.61 6.69
C PHE A 42 -6.21 -7.03 5.28
N LEU A 43 -5.10 -6.42 4.86
CA LEU A 43 -4.84 -5.98 3.49
C LEU A 43 -4.01 -7.05 2.77
N ARG A 44 -4.48 -7.54 1.63
CA ARG A 44 -3.70 -8.45 0.79
C ARG A 44 -2.53 -7.71 0.16
N ALA A 45 -1.36 -8.34 0.12
CA ALA A 45 -0.21 -7.83 -0.63
C ALA A 45 -0.55 -7.58 -2.11
N GLY A 46 0.12 -6.60 -2.72
CA GLY A 46 -0.10 -6.15 -4.10
C GLY A 46 -1.31 -5.22 -4.28
N LYS A 47 -1.97 -4.79 -3.19
CA LYS A 47 -3.20 -3.98 -3.24
C LYS A 47 -3.03 -2.64 -2.56
N ILE A 48 -3.69 -1.64 -3.14
CA ILE A 48 -3.85 -0.29 -2.59
C ILE A 48 -5.33 -0.05 -2.36
N ILE A 49 -5.68 0.39 -1.15
CA ILE A 49 -7.04 0.82 -0.81
C ILE A 49 -7.00 2.26 -0.31
N ALA A 50 -8.08 3.00 -0.54
CA ALA A 50 -8.27 4.32 0.06
C ALA A 50 -9.33 4.24 1.15
N LEU A 51 -9.09 4.97 2.23
CA LEU A 51 -9.96 5.06 3.38
C LEU A 51 -10.17 6.53 3.72
N HIS A 52 -11.34 6.86 4.24
CA HIS A 52 -11.61 8.19 4.77
C HIS A 52 -11.16 8.27 6.24
N ASN A 53 -10.55 9.39 6.61
CA ASN A 53 -10.21 9.66 8.00
C ASN A 53 -11.46 10.14 8.77
N VAL A 54 -12.20 9.18 9.32
CA VAL A 54 -13.39 9.43 10.15
C VAL A 54 -13.04 9.23 11.61
N ASN A 55 -12.88 10.34 12.36
CA ASN A 55 -12.74 10.27 13.81
C ASN A 55 -14.13 10.11 14.45
N ASP A 56 -14.33 9.02 15.17
CA ASP A 56 -15.42 8.73 16.11
C ASP A 56 -16.84 9.22 15.73
N GLY A 57 -17.55 8.37 15.00
CA GLY A 57 -18.90 7.91 15.34
C GLY A 57 -20.02 8.94 15.52
N THR A 58 -20.41 9.63 14.46
CA THR A 58 -21.81 10.09 14.19
C THR A 58 -22.00 10.66 12.77
N LEU A 59 -21.01 10.50 11.88
CA LEU A 59 -21.11 11.03 10.53
C LEU A 59 -22.05 10.19 9.68
N SER A 60 -22.92 10.86 8.94
CA SER A 60 -23.59 10.27 7.78
C SER A 60 -22.57 9.90 6.70
N ALA A 61 -22.97 9.00 5.79
CA ALA A 61 -22.12 8.62 4.66
C ALA A 61 -21.74 9.83 3.80
N ASP A 62 -22.64 10.80 3.63
CA ASP A 62 -22.39 12.01 2.85
C ASP A 62 -21.34 12.90 3.52
N GLU A 63 -21.38 13.06 4.84
CA GLU A 63 -20.36 13.80 5.58
C GLU A 63 -19.01 13.07 5.59
N ALA A 64 -19.01 11.74 5.65
CA ALA A 64 -17.81 10.92 5.61
C ALA A 64 -17.09 11.03 4.25
N ARG A 65 -17.83 11.10 3.14
CA ARG A 65 -17.27 11.26 1.78
C ARG A 65 -16.47 12.55 1.61
N LEU A 66 -16.79 13.57 2.40
CA LEU A 66 -16.10 14.87 2.39
C LEU A 66 -14.86 14.91 3.28
N LYS A 67 -14.58 13.86 4.05
CA LYS A 67 -13.34 13.74 4.84
C LYS A 67 -12.17 13.36 3.96
N ASP A 68 -10.99 13.80 4.36
CA ASP A 68 -9.73 13.48 3.68
C ASP A 68 -9.54 11.98 3.49
N PHE A 69 -8.93 11.64 2.36
CA PHE A 69 -8.50 10.29 2.06
C PHE A 69 -7.10 10.03 2.59
N TYR A 70 -6.83 8.76 2.90
CA TYR A 70 -5.49 8.23 2.99
C TYR A 70 -5.42 6.85 2.35
N LEU A 71 -4.22 6.47 1.91
CA LEU A 71 -3.99 5.19 1.26
C LEU A 71 -3.40 4.18 2.24
N LYS A 72 -3.82 2.92 2.12
CA LYS A 72 -3.11 1.75 2.68
C LYS A 72 -2.57 0.93 1.52
N ILE A 73 -1.26 0.74 1.47
CA ILE A 73 -0.53 0.10 0.38
C ILE A 73 0.14 -1.15 0.94
N GLY A 74 -0.30 -2.34 0.52
CA GLY A 74 0.38 -3.59 0.86
C GLY A 74 1.29 -3.99 -0.30
N LEU A 75 2.61 -3.95 -0.13
CA LEU A 75 3.54 -4.34 -1.19
C LEU A 75 3.54 -5.86 -1.39
N ALA A 76 3.54 -6.30 -2.64
CA ALA A 76 3.90 -7.67 -3.00
C ALA A 76 5.33 -7.66 -3.52
N CYS A 77 6.26 -8.23 -2.74
CA CYS A 77 7.68 -8.26 -3.06
C CYS A 77 8.11 -9.65 -3.52
N ASN A 78 8.80 -9.68 -4.67
CA ASN A 78 9.46 -10.86 -5.20
C ASN A 78 10.97 -10.68 -5.03
N ILE A 79 11.57 -11.54 -4.22
CA ILE A 79 13.02 -11.60 -4.04
C ILE A 79 13.55 -12.64 -5.03
N GLU A 80 14.12 -12.19 -6.15
CA GLU A 80 14.83 -13.08 -7.07
C GLU A 80 16.30 -13.19 -6.65
N LYS A 81 16.73 -14.42 -6.35
CA LYS A 81 18.14 -14.71 -6.10
C LYS A 81 18.86 -14.81 -7.45
N SER A 82 19.54 -13.75 -7.86
CA SER A 82 20.43 -13.83 -9.02
C SER A 82 21.75 -14.48 -8.58
N MET A 83 22.00 -15.71 -9.05
CA MET A 83 23.35 -16.25 -9.00
C MET A 83 24.12 -15.68 -10.19
N ASN A 84 25.01 -14.73 -9.93
CA ASN A 84 26.04 -14.41 -10.91
C ASN A 84 26.90 -15.68 -11.08
N ASN A 85 26.81 -16.32 -12.24
CA ASN A 85 27.74 -17.38 -12.63
C ASN A 85 29.12 -16.75 -12.81
N ILE A 86 29.86 -16.61 -11.72
CA ILE A 86 31.27 -16.24 -11.74
C ILE A 86 32.00 -17.45 -12.30
N SER A 87 32.38 -17.40 -13.59
CA SER A 87 33.27 -18.41 -14.16
C SER A 87 34.61 -18.32 -13.44
N SER A 88 34.98 -19.40 -12.77
CA SER A 88 36.21 -19.54 -12.00
C SER A 88 37.46 -19.34 -12.85
N THR A 89 38.15 -18.24 -12.64
CA THR A 89 39.62 -18.20 -12.75
C THR A 89 40.13 -17.52 -11.48
N GLU A 90 40.64 -18.37 -10.59
CA GLU A 90 41.56 -18.16 -9.47
C GLU A 90 41.60 -16.77 -8.78
N ASP A 91 41.36 -16.84 -7.46
CA ASP A 91 41.63 -15.87 -6.39
C ASP A 91 40.57 -14.81 -6.02
N ASN A 92 39.97 -15.03 -4.84
CA ASN A 92 39.08 -14.18 -4.03
C ASN A 92 37.65 -13.93 -4.56
N ILE A 93 36.77 -14.90 -4.32
CA ILE A 93 35.32 -14.78 -4.52
C ILE A 93 34.69 -14.09 -3.30
N ASN A 94 34.55 -12.76 -3.32
CA ASN A 94 33.46 -12.11 -2.62
C ASN A 94 32.21 -12.26 -3.49
N ALA A 95 31.48 -13.36 -3.32
CA ALA A 95 30.15 -13.49 -3.90
C ALA A 95 29.22 -12.53 -3.16
N ASN A 96 29.14 -11.29 -3.63
CA ASN A 96 28.06 -10.39 -3.22
C ASN A 96 26.77 -10.99 -3.77
N GLU A 97 25.99 -11.64 -2.91
CA GLU A 97 24.62 -12.00 -3.23
C GLU A 97 23.84 -10.71 -3.46
N MET A 98 23.58 -10.39 -4.73
CA MET A 98 22.73 -9.25 -5.09
C MET A 98 21.28 -9.75 -5.12
N PHE A 99 20.51 -9.36 -4.13
CA PHE A 99 19.06 -9.59 -4.12
C PHE A 99 18.39 -8.46 -4.88
N ASN A 100 17.85 -8.77 -6.06
CA ASN A 100 16.94 -7.86 -6.73
C ASN A 100 15.54 -8.12 -6.17
N GLU A 101 15.15 -7.31 -5.18
CA GLU A 101 13.78 -7.31 -4.70
C GLU A 101 12.94 -6.39 -5.58
N THR A 102 11.83 -6.90 -6.11
CA THR A 102 10.86 -6.10 -6.86
C THR A 102 9.54 -6.10 -6.09
N CYS A 103 9.17 -4.94 -5.59
CA CYS A 103 7.95 -4.72 -4.83
C CYS A 103 6.95 -3.95 -5.67
N SER A 104 5.69 -4.35 -5.63
CA SER A 104 4.63 -3.59 -6.31
C SER A 104 3.28 -3.68 -5.62
N ALA A 105 2.45 -2.68 -5.85
CA ALA A 105 1.04 -2.70 -5.49
C ALA A 105 0.23 -1.87 -6.48
N SER A 106 -1.05 -2.18 -6.64
CA SER A 106 -1.97 -1.40 -7.47
C SER A 106 -3.34 -1.26 -6.83
N GLY A 107 -4.01 -0.16 -7.15
CA GLY A 107 -5.38 0.12 -6.70
C GLY A 107 -6.15 0.93 -7.73
N LEU A 108 -7.47 0.80 -7.66
CA LEU A 108 -8.40 1.55 -8.49
C LEU A 108 -9.55 2.04 -7.63
N LEU A 109 -9.84 3.34 -7.71
CA LEU A 109 -11.02 3.94 -7.11
C LEU A 109 -11.94 4.45 -8.21
N ASN A 110 -13.13 3.88 -8.31
CA ASN A 110 -14.16 4.32 -9.24
C ASN A 110 -15.19 5.14 -8.45
N PHE A 111 -15.40 6.38 -8.85
CA PHE A 111 -16.38 7.26 -8.20
C PHE A 111 -17.71 7.26 -8.95
N ASN A 112 -17.65 7.27 -10.28
CA ASN A 112 -18.77 7.10 -11.18
C ASN A 112 -18.29 6.47 -12.51
N GLN A 113 -19.11 6.47 -13.55
CA GLN A 113 -18.77 5.87 -14.85
C GLN A 113 -17.66 6.62 -15.64
N GLN A 114 -17.37 7.87 -15.28
CA GLN A 114 -16.48 8.79 -16.00
C GLN A 114 -15.27 9.27 -15.17
N THR A 115 -15.23 8.90 -13.88
CA THR A 115 -14.26 9.40 -12.91
C THR A 115 -13.65 8.25 -12.14
N MET A 116 -12.36 8.02 -12.37
CA MET A 116 -11.59 6.94 -11.76
C MET A 116 -10.15 7.37 -11.44
N TRP A 117 -9.63 6.94 -10.29
CA TRP A 117 -8.24 7.16 -9.91
C TRP A 117 -7.48 5.84 -9.87
N LYS A 118 -6.32 5.82 -10.52
CA LYS A 118 -5.43 4.66 -10.58
C LYS A 118 -4.19 4.92 -9.73
N PHE A 119 -3.83 3.93 -8.94
CA PHE A 119 -2.67 3.97 -8.06
C PHE A 119 -1.75 2.81 -8.44
N ASN A 120 -0.47 3.11 -8.65
CA ASN A 120 0.56 2.11 -8.89
C ASN A 120 1.77 2.43 -8.02
N VAL A 121 2.30 1.42 -7.36
CA VAL A 121 3.49 1.54 -6.53
C VAL A 121 4.52 0.56 -7.03
N ASN A 122 5.76 1.02 -7.11
CA ASN A 122 6.94 0.16 -7.23
C ASN A 122 7.88 0.39 -6.03
N ASN A 123 9.07 -0.17 -6.05
CA ASN A 123 10.07 -0.04 -4.97
C ASN A 123 10.29 1.40 -4.49
N ASN A 124 10.27 2.38 -5.40
CA ASN A 124 10.76 3.72 -5.11
C ASN A 124 9.70 4.80 -5.30
N LYS A 125 8.60 4.50 -5.99
CA LYS A 125 7.61 5.51 -6.38
C LYS A 125 6.18 5.04 -6.18
N LEU A 126 5.37 5.94 -5.65
CA LEU A 126 3.91 5.92 -5.78
C LEU A 126 3.52 6.82 -6.95
N LYS A 127 2.78 6.25 -7.90
CA LYS A 127 2.18 6.95 -9.04
C LYS A 127 0.67 7.02 -8.87
N ILE A 128 0.13 8.22 -9.03
CA ILE A 128 -1.31 8.48 -8.96
C ILE A 128 -1.73 9.08 -10.30
N LYS A 129 -2.70 8.45 -10.96
CA LYS A 129 -3.31 8.96 -12.18
C LYS A 129 -4.77 9.28 -11.94
N LEU A 130 -5.10 10.56 -12.04
CA LEU A 130 -6.45 11.08 -11.84
C LEU A 130 -7.15 11.16 -13.21
N GLU A 131 -8.07 10.24 -13.49
CA GLU A 131 -8.86 10.26 -14.73
C GLU A 131 -10.28 10.77 -14.38
N SER A 132 -10.69 11.90 -14.96
CA SER A 132 -12.05 12.43 -14.76
C SER A 132 -12.49 13.32 -15.89
N GLU A 133 -13.76 13.16 -16.28
CA GLU A 133 -14.51 14.11 -17.11
C GLU A 133 -15.36 15.08 -16.27
N ASP A 134 -15.56 14.78 -14.98
CA ASP A 134 -16.33 15.59 -14.03
C ASP A 134 -15.45 16.03 -12.85
N LYS A 135 -14.86 17.22 -12.96
CA LYS A 135 -14.09 17.83 -11.86
C LYS A 135 -14.98 18.44 -10.78
N GLN A 136 -16.25 18.70 -11.07
CA GLN A 136 -17.17 19.35 -10.13
C GLN A 136 -17.47 18.45 -8.93
N LEU A 137 -17.34 17.13 -9.11
CA LEU A 137 -17.44 16.13 -8.05
C LEU A 137 -16.54 16.45 -6.84
N PHE A 138 -15.38 17.07 -7.08
CA PHE A 138 -14.37 17.39 -6.04
C PHE A 138 -14.18 18.90 -5.83
N CYS A 139 -14.32 19.72 -6.87
CA CYS A 139 -13.82 21.10 -6.90
C CYS A 139 -14.91 22.18 -6.93
N SER A 140 -16.15 21.85 -6.56
CA SER A 140 -17.25 22.80 -6.48
C SER A 140 -17.63 23.11 -5.04
N ASP A 141 -18.39 24.20 -4.83
CA ASP A 141 -19.01 24.51 -3.53
C ASP A 141 -20.01 23.43 -3.09
N SER A 142 -20.48 22.61 -4.04
CA SER A 142 -21.34 21.44 -3.85
C SER A 142 -20.59 20.12 -4.07
N ALA A 143 -19.28 20.07 -3.79
CA ALA A 143 -18.50 18.85 -3.91
C ALA A 143 -19.15 17.71 -3.14
N GLN A 144 -19.13 16.51 -3.72
CA GLN A 144 -19.72 15.32 -3.10
C GLN A 144 -18.65 14.42 -2.48
N ILE A 145 -17.39 14.64 -2.84
CA ILE A 145 -16.25 13.83 -2.45
C ILE A 145 -15.09 14.75 -2.09
N SER A 146 -14.31 14.36 -1.08
CA SER A 146 -13.14 15.11 -0.68
C SER A 146 -12.16 15.30 -1.83
N LYS A 147 -11.56 16.48 -1.88
CA LYS A 147 -10.51 16.83 -2.83
C LYS A 147 -9.10 16.43 -2.37
N LEU A 148 -8.94 15.99 -1.12
CA LEU A 148 -7.64 15.84 -0.48
C LEU A 148 -7.28 14.38 -0.21
N ILE A 149 -6.10 13.97 -0.66
CA ILE A 149 -5.42 12.74 -0.22
C ILE A 149 -4.24 13.17 0.66
N SER A 150 -4.33 12.89 1.96
CA SER A 150 -3.42 13.46 2.96
C SER A 150 -2.12 12.65 3.11
N TRP A 151 -2.20 11.32 3.21
CA TRP A 151 -1.02 10.45 3.34
C TRP A 151 -1.24 9.05 2.78
N ALA A 152 -0.17 8.27 2.73
CA ALA A 152 -0.19 6.85 2.46
C ALA A 152 0.63 6.09 3.52
N ASP A 153 0.09 4.97 4.00
CA ASP A 153 0.83 4.00 4.80
C ASP A 153 1.23 2.83 3.90
N VAL A 154 2.55 2.59 3.77
CA VAL A 154 3.16 1.54 2.94
C VAL A 154 3.63 0.40 3.82
N TYR A 155 3.06 -0.78 3.61
CA TYR A 155 3.37 -2.02 4.31
C TYR A 155 4.30 -2.91 3.50
N GLY A 156 5.20 -3.61 4.20
CA GLY A 156 6.20 -4.48 3.57
C GLY A 156 7.39 -3.71 3.02
N TYR A 157 7.61 -2.47 3.47
CA TYR A 157 8.80 -1.70 3.12
C TYR A 157 9.99 -2.22 3.94
N VAL A 158 10.99 -2.76 3.27
CA VAL A 158 12.23 -3.25 3.89
C VAL A 158 13.27 -2.14 3.81
N ASP A 159 13.61 -1.56 4.95
CA ASP A 159 14.78 -0.68 5.07
C ASP A 159 16.03 -1.54 5.32
N GLU A 160 17.20 -1.12 4.82
CA GLU A 160 18.44 -1.92 4.76
C GLU A 160 18.92 -2.45 6.14
N GLU A 161 18.37 -1.94 7.24
CA GLU A 161 18.84 -2.22 8.60
C GLU A 161 18.01 -3.24 9.42
N HIS A 162 16.90 -3.83 8.93
CA HIS A 162 15.91 -4.45 9.86
C HIS A 162 15.56 -5.94 9.69
N THR A 163 15.35 -6.59 10.85
CA THR A 163 15.16 -8.04 11.09
C THR A 163 13.71 -8.52 10.90
N GLU A 164 13.52 -9.84 10.69
CA GLU A 164 12.31 -10.55 10.23
C GLU A 164 10.97 -10.34 10.99
N ASN A 165 10.84 -9.43 11.96
CA ASN A 165 9.62 -9.26 12.77
C ASN A 165 9.26 -7.79 13.14
N SER A 166 9.83 -6.78 12.49
CA SER A 166 9.46 -5.38 12.77
C SER A 166 8.16 -4.96 12.06
N MET A 167 7.42 -4.01 12.64
CA MET A 167 6.33 -3.33 11.93
C MET A 167 6.92 -2.58 10.72
N GLN A 168 6.70 -3.10 9.52
CA GLN A 168 7.24 -2.54 8.27
C GLN A 168 6.28 -1.51 7.66
N THR A 169 5.91 -0.50 8.42
CA THR A 169 5.05 0.59 7.93
C THR A 169 5.84 1.87 7.71
N LYS A 170 5.92 2.34 6.46
CA LYS A 170 6.40 3.68 6.12
C LYS A 170 5.23 4.59 5.83
N ARG A 171 5.15 5.74 6.50
CA ARG A 171 4.16 6.78 6.20
C ARG A 171 4.74 7.83 5.26
N ILE A 172 4.02 8.14 4.20
CA ILE A 172 4.40 9.15 3.21
C ILE A 172 3.33 10.22 3.20
N LYS A 173 3.76 11.46 3.35
CA LYS A 173 2.89 12.62 3.28
C LYS A 173 2.62 12.96 1.81
N LEU A 174 1.34 13.03 1.43
CA LEU A 174 0.94 13.30 0.04
C LEU A 174 0.42 14.73 -0.14
N ASP A 175 -0.40 15.22 0.80
CA ASP A 175 -1.09 16.52 0.75
C ASP A 175 -1.62 16.87 -0.66
N LEU A 176 -2.15 15.88 -1.37
CA LEU A 176 -2.60 16.04 -2.75
C LEU A 176 -4.00 16.62 -2.77
N ASN A 177 -4.13 17.92 -3.02
CA ASN A 177 -5.40 18.56 -3.32
C ASN A 177 -5.65 18.54 -4.85
N VAL A 178 -6.60 17.71 -5.30
CA VAL A 178 -6.87 17.49 -6.74
C VAL A 178 -7.45 18.72 -7.46
N CYS A 179 -7.79 19.75 -6.70
CA CYS A 179 -8.31 21.02 -7.21
C CYS A 179 -7.25 22.12 -7.32
N ASP A 180 -6.00 21.84 -6.92
CA ASP A 180 -4.90 22.80 -7.10
C ASP A 180 -4.57 22.97 -8.59
N GLU A 181 -4.23 24.21 -8.99
CA GLU A 181 -3.94 24.55 -10.40
C GLU A 181 -2.74 23.78 -10.98
N SER A 182 -1.81 23.35 -10.12
CA SER A 182 -0.65 22.54 -10.48
C SER A 182 -1.01 21.10 -10.85
N VAL A 183 -2.19 20.61 -10.44
CA VAL A 183 -2.62 19.23 -10.67
C VAL A 183 -3.17 19.08 -12.08
N LYS A 184 -2.37 18.41 -12.92
CA LYS A 184 -2.77 18.05 -14.29
C LYS A 184 -3.54 16.73 -14.28
N TRP A 185 -4.86 16.84 -14.42
CA TRP A 185 -5.73 15.69 -14.66
C TRP A 185 -5.34 14.93 -15.92
N ASN A 186 -5.59 13.63 -15.95
CA ASN A 186 -5.18 12.68 -16.99
C ASN A 186 -3.66 12.51 -17.16
N SER A 187 -2.86 13.03 -16.23
CA SER A 187 -1.42 12.79 -16.13
C SER A 187 -1.05 12.01 -14.86
N GLU A 188 0.16 11.47 -14.83
CA GLU A 188 0.69 10.78 -13.65
C GLU A 188 1.37 11.78 -12.71
N ILE A 189 1.03 11.70 -11.43
CA ILE A 189 1.68 12.39 -10.32
C ILE A 189 2.55 11.36 -9.60
N GLU A 190 3.81 11.69 -9.35
CA GLU A 190 4.77 10.77 -8.71
C GLU A 190 5.18 11.29 -7.34
N TYR A 191 5.27 10.37 -6.38
CA TYR A 191 5.80 10.58 -5.04
C TYR A 191 6.93 9.59 -4.80
N ASP A 192 8.07 10.07 -4.31
CA ASP A 192 9.16 9.21 -3.92
C ASP A 192 8.86 8.51 -2.58
N LEU A 193 9.20 7.23 -2.51
CA LEU A 193 9.06 6.41 -1.30
C LEU A 193 10.35 6.36 -0.49
N SER A 194 11.46 6.94 -0.97
CA SER A 194 12.77 7.00 -0.30
C SER A 194 12.83 8.13 0.72
#